data_AF-A0A7U9MQN5-F1
#
_entry.id   AF-A0A7U9MQN5-F1
#
_cell.length_a   1.000
_cell.length_b   1.000
_cell.length_c   1.000
_cell.angle_alpha   90.00
_cell.angle_beta   90.00
_cell.angle_gamma   90.00
#
_symmetry.space_group_name_H-M   'P 1'
#
loop_
_entity.id
_entity.type
_entity.pdbx_description
1 polymer ?
#
loop_
_entity_poly.entity_id
_entity_poly.type
_entity_poly.pdbx_seq_one_letter_code
_entity_poly.pdbx_strand_id
1 'polypeptide(L)'
;MSHSKHTKRGYSLYIENWNRSAKKYINICCICGHKGYSPVIEQGDFCSTLENKAIYRELSKTLCKLELDELGRCKDCARVQDKHMS
;
A
#
# COMPACT_ATOMS: atom_id res chain seq x y z
N MET A 1 -3.21 14.39 29.20
CA MET A 1 -4.38 14.05 28.34
C MET A 1 -4.00 14.51 26.94
N SER A 2 -3.81 13.70 25.89
CA SER A 2 -4.65 12.61 25.41
C SER A 2 -3.76 11.65 24.60
N HIS A 3 -3.53 10.43 25.11
CA HIS A 3 -2.93 9.38 24.28
C HIS A 3 -4.01 8.94 23.30
N SER A 4 -3.87 9.35 22.04
CA SER A 4 -4.76 8.88 20.97
C SER A 4 -4.63 7.36 20.87
N LYS A 5 -5.63 6.66 21.40
CA LYS A 5 -5.86 5.24 21.19
C LYS A 5 -6.04 5.02 19.70
N HIS A 6 -4.93 4.77 19.00
CA HIS A 6 -4.93 4.31 17.62
C HIS A 6 -5.42 2.86 17.60
N THR A 7 -6.74 2.70 17.70
CA THR A 7 -7.43 1.47 17.32
C THR A 7 -7.27 1.25 15.82
N LYS A 8 -6.30 0.40 15.46
CA LYS A 8 -6.31 -0.53 14.30
C LYS A 8 -4.97 -1.29 14.26
N ARG A 9 -4.75 -2.18 15.24
CA ARG A 9 -3.51 -3.00 15.39
C ARG A 9 -3.64 -4.45 14.89
N GLY A 10 -4.69 -4.80 14.15
CA GLY A 10 -4.89 -6.18 13.67
C GLY A 10 -4.09 -6.50 12.40
N TYR A 11 -4.28 -5.69 11.35
CA TYR A 11 -3.75 -6.00 10.02
C TYR A 11 -2.29 -5.62 9.81
N SER A 12 -1.83 -4.52 10.44
CA SER A 12 -0.43 -4.09 10.32
C SER A 12 0.49 -5.11 10.96
N LEU A 13 0.12 -5.68 12.12
CA LEU A 13 0.96 -6.66 12.82
C LEU A 13 1.14 -7.96 12.02
N TYR A 14 0.09 -8.43 11.33
CA TYR A 14 0.17 -9.64 10.51
C TYR A 14 1.11 -9.44 9.32
N ILE A 15 0.93 -8.39 8.51
CA ILE A 15 1.82 -8.15 7.37
C ILE A 15 3.24 -7.76 7.84
N GLU A 16 3.36 -7.03 8.95
CA GLU A 16 4.66 -6.60 9.48
C GLU A 16 5.49 -7.76 10.04
N ASN A 17 4.86 -8.79 10.60
CA ASN A 17 5.52 -9.99 11.14
C ASN A 17 5.64 -11.15 10.13
N TRP A 18 4.74 -11.25 9.16
CA TRP A 18 4.63 -12.43 8.27
C TRP A 18 5.67 -12.43 7.14
N ASN A 19 5.94 -11.27 6.51
CA ASN A 19 7.03 -11.17 5.54
C ASN A 19 7.56 -9.73 5.43
N ARG A 20 8.75 -9.47 5.98
CA ARG A 20 9.41 -8.15 5.86
C ARG A 20 9.59 -7.71 4.40
N SER A 21 9.80 -8.64 3.47
CA SER A 21 9.90 -8.36 2.04
C SER A 21 8.58 -7.86 1.44
N ALA A 22 7.43 -8.19 2.02
CA ALA A 22 6.13 -7.75 1.50
C ALA A 22 5.88 -6.25 1.70
N LYS A 23 6.48 -5.65 2.74
CA LYS A 23 6.30 -4.21 3.07
C LYS A 23 6.69 -3.30 1.92
N LYS A 24 7.72 -3.65 1.14
CA LYS A 24 8.20 -2.84 0.02
C LYS A 24 7.20 -2.74 -1.15
N TYR A 25 6.18 -3.60 -1.15
CA TYR A 25 5.12 -3.62 -2.14
C TYR A 25 3.82 -3.00 -1.61
N ILE A 26 3.86 -2.30 -0.49
CA ILE A 26 2.71 -1.58 0.06
C ILE A 26 2.92 -0.09 -0.21
N ASN A 27 2.05 0.45 -1.05
CA ASN A 27 1.97 1.88 -1.30
C ASN A 27 1.17 2.56 -0.17
N ILE A 28 1.63 3.74 0.22
CA ILE A 28 0.95 4.59 1.19
C ILE A 28 0.90 6.00 0.60
N CYS A 29 -0.30 6.55 0.43
CA CYS A 29 -0.43 7.92 -0.06
C CYS A 29 0.14 8.92 0.98
N CYS A 30 1.03 9.81 0.55
CA CYS A 30 1.65 10.82 1.40
C CYS A 30 0.67 11.89 1.92
N ILE A 31 -0.48 12.05 1.26
CA ILE A 31 -1.49 13.07 1.62
C ILE A 31 -2.55 12.50 2.57
N CYS A 32 -3.21 11.41 2.19
CA CYS A 32 -4.33 10.85 2.96
C CYS A 32 -3.97 9.64 3.82
N GLY A 33 -2.75 9.09 3.68
CA GLY A 33 -2.32 7.90 4.43
C GLY A 33 -3.00 6.60 3.99
N HIS A 34 -3.82 6.61 2.94
CA HIS A 34 -4.46 5.41 2.40
C HIS A 34 -3.39 4.39 1.97
N LYS A 35 -3.60 3.13 2.34
CA LYS A 35 -2.66 2.03 2.07
C LYS A 35 -3.27 1.07 1.05
N GLY A 36 -2.44 0.62 0.12
CA GLY A 36 -2.79 -0.43 -0.81
C GLY A 36 -1.55 -1.13 -1.34
N TYR A 37 -1.72 -2.21 -2.09
CA TYR A 37 -0.57 -2.86 -2.70
C TYR A 37 -0.12 -2.12 -3.97
N SER A 38 1.18 -2.18 -4.26
CA SER A 38 1.78 -1.61 -5.45
C SER A 38 1.45 -2.46 -6.68
N PRO A 39 1.04 -1.86 -7.81
CA PRO A 39 0.72 -2.59 -9.04
C PRO A 39 1.87 -3.43 -9.61
N VAL A 40 3.11 -3.19 -9.17
CA VAL A 40 4.28 -3.99 -9.56
C VAL A 40 4.07 -5.49 -9.30
N ILE A 41 3.25 -5.85 -8.31
CA ILE A 41 2.99 -7.25 -7.97
C ILE A 41 2.10 -7.96 -9.01
N GLU A 42 1.39 -7.20 -9.87
CA GLU A 42 0.53 -7.72 -10.94
C GLU A 42 1.30 -7.91 -12.26
N GLN A 43 2.59 -7.55 -12.32
CA GLN A 43 3.43 -7.75 -13.50
C GLN A 43 3.69 -9.26 -13.73
N GLY A 44 3.69 -9.69 -15.00
CA GLY A 44 3.69 -11.12 -15.36
C GLY A 44 4.92 -11.90 -14.88
N ASP A 45 6.05 -11.24 -14.72
CA ASP A 45 7.31 -11.79 -14.22
C ASP A 45 7.47 -11.73 -12.70
N PHE A 46 6.58 -10.98 -12.01
CA PHE A 46 6.65 -10.81 -10.56
C PHE A 46 6.59 -12.14 -9.83
N CYS A 47 5.64 -13.00 -10.22
CA CYS A 47 5.41 -14.32 -9.64
C CYS A 47 6.42 -15.40 -10.11
N SER A 48 7.60 -15.01 -10.63
CA SER A 48 8.67 -15.95 -11.02
C SER A 48 9.21 -16.77 -9.85
N THR A 49 9.19 -16.23 -8.63
CA THR A 49 9.66 -16.92 -7.41
C THR A 49 8.49 -17.36 -6.52
N LEU A 50 8.71 -18.40 -5.70
CA LEU A 50 7.73 -18.84 -4.70
C LEU A 50 7.44 -17.75 -3.65
N GLU A 51 8.45 -16.97 -3.27
CA GLU A 51 8.30 -15.85 -2.34
C GLU A 51 7.37 -14.78 -2.92
N ASN A 52 7.60 -14.34 -4.16
CA ASN A 52 6.76 -13.33 -4.79
C ASN A 52 5.33 -13.82 -5.02
N LYS A 53 5.13 -15.11 -5.33
CA LYS A 53 3.79 -15.71 -5.37
C LYS A 53 3.07 -15.60 -4.03
N ALA A 54 3.75 -15.87 -2.92
CA ALA A 54 3.18 -15.76 -1.59
C ALA A 54 2.84 -14.30 -1.25
N ILE A 55 3.74 -13.36 -1.57
CA ILE A 55 3.53 -11.93 -1.41
C ILE A 55 2.31 -11.46 -2.22
N TYR A 56 2.26 -11.79 -3.51
CA TYR A 56 1.13 -11.44 -4.37
C TYR A 56 -0.19 -11.94 -3.79
N ARG A 57 -0.24 -13.22 -3.40
CA ARG A 57 -1.45 -13.87 -2.92
C ARG A 57 -1.98 -13.27 -1.62
N GLU A 58 -1.11 -12.87 -0.69
CA GLU A 58 -1.56 -12.25 0.56
C GLU A 58 -1.90 -10.76 0.39
N LEU A 59 -1.08 -10.00 -0.35
CA LEU A 59 -1.34 -8.58 -0.56
C LEU A 59 -2.63 -8.34 -1.34
N SER A 60 -2.86 -9.10 -2.42
CA SER A 60 -4.09 -9.01 -3.22
C SER A 60 -5.37 -9.39 -2.47
N LYS A 61 -5.27 -10.26 -1.46
CA LYS A 61 -6.40 -10.61 -0.58
C LYS A 61 -6.66 -9.56 0.50
N THR A 62 -5.62 -8.88 0.97
CA THR A 62 -5.70 -8.05 2.18
C THR A 62 -5.87 -6.56 1.87
N LEU A 63 -5.28 -6.10 0.77
CA LEU A 63 -5.23 -4.70 0.38
C LEU A 63 -5.85 -4.52 -1.00
N CYS A 64 -6.39 -3.33 -1.26
CA CYS A 64 -6.76 -2.92 -2.61
C CYS A 64 -5.52 -2.44 -3.36
N LYS A 65 -5.57 -2.48 -4.70
CA LYS A 65 -4.55 -1.85 -5.54
C LYS A 65 -4.47 -0.36 -5.24
N LEU A 66 -3.26 0.16 -5.11
CA LEU A 66 -3.02 1.60 -4.95
C LEU A 66 -1.89 2.07 -5.86
N GLU A 67 -2.25 2.79 -6.91
CA GLU A 67 -1.32 3.52 -7.77
C GLU A 67 -0.98 4.87 -7.11
N LEU A 68 0.31 5.20 -7.12
CA LEU A 68 0.83 6.49 -6.69
C LEU A 68 1.46 7.20 -7.88
N ASP A 69 1.37 8.53 -7.90
CA ASP A 69 2.14 9.37 -8.84
C ASP A 69 3.59 9.54 -8.38
N GLU A 70 4.38 10.29 -9.16
CA GLU A 70 5.80 10.58 -8.86
C GLU A 70 5.99 11.33 -7.52
N LEU A 71 4.94 11.97 -7.01
CA LEU A 71 4.92 12.69 -5.73
C LEU A 71 4.41 11.81 -4.58
N GLY A 72 4.13 10.53 -4.82
CA GLY A 72 3.61 9.60 -3.80
C GLY A 72 2.14 9.81 -3.44
N ARG A 73 1.36 10.47 -4.30
CA ARG A 73 -0.05 10.80 -4.09
C ARG A 73 -0.93 9.77 -4.77
N CYS A 74 -2.05 9.41 -4.14
CA CYS A 74 -3.08 8.63 -4.82
C CYS A 74 -3.83 9.52 -5.82
N LYS A 75 -4.47 8.89 -6.81
CA LYS A 75 -5.24 9.57 -7.86
C LYS A 75 -6.24 10.61 -7.34
N ASP A 76 -6.91 10.32 -6.21
CA ASP A 76 -7.87 11.25 -5.62
C ASP A 76 -7.19 12.48 -5.02
N CYS A 77 -6.07 12.30 -4.29
CA CYS A 77 -5.32 13.41 -3.71
C CYS A 77 -4.65 14.26 -4.79
N ALA A 78 -4.06 13.62 -5.81
CA ALA A 78 -3.51 14.32 -6.97
C ALA A 78 -4.59 15.20 -7.63
N ARG A 79 -5.77 14.63 -7.94
CA ARG A 79 -6.90 15.36 -8.53
C ARG A 79 -7.36 16.55 -7.68
N VAL A 80 -7.37 16.44 -6.36
CA VAL A 80 -7.76 17.55 -5.48
C VAL A 80 -6.70 18.65 -5.46
N GLN A 81 -5.43 18.28 -5.35
CA GLN A 81 -4.33 19.25 -5.28
C GLN A 81 -4.11 19.97 -6.61
N ASP A 82 -4.15 19.25 -7.72
CA ASP A 82 -3.90 19.81 -9.05
C ASP A 82 -5.01 20.80 -9.45
N LYS A 83 -6.25 20.59 -8.98
CA LYS A 83 -7.37 21.55 -9.14
C LYS A 83 -7.22 22.84 -8.34
N HIS A 84 -6.43 22.85 -7.27
CA HIS A 84 -6.17 24.06 -6.48
C HIS A 84 -4.97 24.86 -7.01
N MET A 85 -4.24 24.33 -7.98
CA MET A 85 -3.06 24.95 -8.58
C MET A 85 -3.34 25.54 -9.97
N SER A 86 -4.59 25.45 -10.45
CA SER A 86 -5.06 25.97 -11.75
C SER A 86 -5.76 27.31 -11.63
#